data_AF-A0A7S2UIW5-F1
#
_entry.id   AF-A0A7S2UIW5-F1
#
_cell.length_a   1.000
_cell.length_b   1.000
_cell.length_c   1.000
_cell.angle_alpha   90.00
_cell.angle_beta   90.00
_cell.angle_gamma   90.00
#
_symmetry.space_group_name_H-M   'P 1'
#
loop_
_entity.id
_entity.type
_entity.pdbx_description
1 polymer ?
#
loop_
_entity_poly.entity_id
_entity_poly.type
_entity_poly.pdbx_seq_one_letter_code
_entity_poly.pdbx_strand_id
1 'polypeptide(L)'
;MASLKNMIRSWLDDTYPEMPVSQRESLANTMDVSLIERKKEDSIKHIYEINSVVRMSLIEMQFIKKELMNAMYAMDELMSSNEININLASVTPAVLLLYGANHTFKFLYYALLKLGKSREETYASFRLVLLDMERLLLMRSNPPLAPPPLTWGESSKKNLLSSPHFGPMIVDDSSTRANNGDVTVLKSDDLGMLMLHIHECRTILWRNRKRFTRQIIRDVSEDLSELAGERGPVSVQQQLQIMARMARTYPFLKVVSTGVALDISRFVQ
;
A
#
# COMPACT_ATOMS: atom_id res chain seq x y z
N MET A 1 -67.29 -12.01 -4.30
CA MET A 1 -67.57 -12.63 -5.62
C MET A 1 -69.06 -12.75 -5.94
N ALA A 2 -69.94 -13.05 -4.97
CA ALA A 2 -71.40 -13.17 -5.20
C ALA A 2 -72.06 -11.87 -5.73
N SER A 3 -71.56 -10.69 -5.34
CA SER A 3 -72.12 -9.39 -5.75
C SER A 3 -71.99 -9.13 -7.27
N LEU A 4 -70.82 -9.39 -7.88
CA LEU A 4 -70.60 -9.20 -9.32
C LEU A 4 -71.45 -10.18 -10.15
N LYS A 5 -71.55 -11.43 -9.70
CA LYS A 5 -72.39 -12.45 -10.31
C LYS A 5 -73.87 -12.04 -10.32
N ASN A 6 -74.35 -11.48 -9.21
CA ASN A 6 -75.72 -10.98 -9.10
C ASN A 6 -75.96 -9.74 -9.99
N MET A 7 -74.94 -8.90 -10.14
CA MET A 7 -75.01 -7.68 -10.98
C MET A 7 -75.05 -8.02 -12.48
N ILE A 8 -74.24 -8.98 -12.93
CA ILE A 8 -74.25 -9.49 -14.31
C ILE A 8 -75.57 -10.20 -14.61
N ARG A 9 -76.08 -11.01 -13.67
CA ARG A 9 -77.37 -11.70 -13.82
C ARG A 9 -78.53 -10.72 -13.96
N SER A 10 -78.63 -9.72 -13.07
CA SER A 10 -79.67 -8.69 -13.14
C SER A 10 -79.62 -7.89 -14.45
N TRP A 11 -78.41 -7.58 -14.96
CA TRP A 11 -78.27 -6.86 -16.22
C TRP A 11 -78.66 -7.70 -17.45
N LEU A 12 -78.32 -9.00 -17.45
CA LEU A 12 -78.71 -9.94 -18.50
C LEU A 12 -80.24 -10.18 -18.51
N ASP A 13 -80.88 -10.17 -17.35
CA ASP A 13 -82.33 -10.27 -17.20
C ASP A 13 -83.05 -9.06 -17.81
N ASP A 14 -82.50 -7.85 -17.65
CA ASP A 14 -83.12 -6.61 -18.14
C ASP A 14 -82.85 -6.35 -19.64
N THR A 15 -81.68 -6.74 -20.16
CA THR A 15 -81.21 -6.33 -21.51
C THR A 15 -81.54 -7.35 -22.60
N TYR A 16 -81.62 -8.64 -22.27
CA TYR A 16 -81.87 -9.72 -23.23
C TYR A 16 -82.92 -10.71 -22.70
N PRO A 17 -84.21 -10.33 -22.67
CA PRO A 17 -85.29 -11.16 -22.13
C PRO A 17 -85.53 -12.45 -22.94
N GLU A 18 -85.10 -12.49 -24.21
CA GLU A 18 -85.32 -13.65 -25.11
C GLU A 18 -84.20 -14.70 -25.05
N MET A 19 -83.14 -14.48 -24.27
CA MET A 19 -82.03 -15.43 -24.15
C MET A 19 -82.38 -16.59 -23.19
N PRO A 20 -82.07 -17.85 -23.52
CA PRO A 20 -82.35 -19.00 -22.67
C PRO A 20 -81.67 -18.86 -21.30
N VAL A 21 -82.43 -19.13 -20.22
CA VAL A 21 -82.03 -18.92 -18.82
C VAL A 21 -80.73 -19.66 -18.47
N SER A 22 -80.52 -20.85 -19.03
CA SER A 22 -79.32 -21.67 -18.82
C SER A 22 -78.04 -21.00 -19.33
N GLN A 23 -78.12 -20.29 -20.46
CA GLN A 23 -76.98 -19.59 -21.05
C GLN A 23 -76.63 -18.33 -20.26
N ARG A 24 -77.65 -17.61 -19.74
CA ARG A 24 -77.47 -16.44 -18.87
C ARG A 24 -76.81 -16.81 -17.53
N GLU A 25 -77.22 -17.91 -16.93
CA GLU A 25 -76.57 -18.42 -15.71
C GLU A 25 -75.14 -18.87 -15.97
N SER A 26 -74.86 -19.50 -17.11
CA SER A 26 -73.50 -19.89 -17.50
C SER A 26 -72.59 -18.68 -17.70
N LEU A 27 -73.08 -17.62 -18.36
CA LEU A 27 -72.33 -16.37 -18.56
C LEU A 27 -72.08 -15.64 -17.24
N ALA A 28 -73.08 -15.57 -16.36
CA ALA A 28 -72.93 -15.00 -15.02
C ALA A 28 -72.01 -15.82 -14.10
N ASN A 29 -72.00 -17.15 -14.24
CA ASN A 29 -71.09 -18.05 -13.52
C ASN A 29 -69.65 -17.93 -14.02
N THR A 30 -69.47 -17.74 -15.32
CA THR A 30 -68.16 -17.56 -15.97
C THR A 30 -67.63 -16.14 -15.82
N MET A 31 -68.46 -15.20 -15.33
CA MET A 31 -68.13 -13.77 -15.17
C MET A 31 -67.65 -13.13 -16.49
N ASP A 32 -68.27 -13.51 -17.61
CA ASP A 32 -67.90 -13.01 -18.94
C ASP A 32 -68.51 -11.61 -19.17
N VAL A 33 -67.64 -10.60 -19.32
CA VAL A 33 -68.00 -9.17 -19.44
C VAL A 33 -67.95 -8.71 -20.91
N SER A 34 -67.54 -9.57 -21.84
CA SER A 34 -67.34 -9.19 -23.25
C SER A 34 -68.61 -8.69 -23.96
N LEU A 35 -69.79 -9.20 -23.57
CA LEU A 35 -71.09 -8.77 -24.11
C LEU A 35 -71.55 -7.41 -23.55
N ILE A 36 -71.17 -7.14 -22.30
CA ILE A 36 -71.43 -5.90 -21.57
C ILE A 36 -70.60 -4.77 -22.21
N GLU A 37 -69.32 -5.02 -22.51
CA GLU A 37 -68.42 -4.05 -23.15
C GLU A 37 -68.91 -3.60 -24.54
N ARG A 38 -69.29 -4.56 -25.41
CA ARG A 38 -69.80 -4.25 -26.76
C ARG A 38 -71.07 -3.40 -26.71
N LYS A 39 -71.99 -3.76 -25.81
CA LYS A 39 -73.26 -3.03 -25.66
C LYS A 39 -73.03 -1.62 -25.08
N LYS A 40 -72.02 -1.44 -24.21
CA LYS A 40 -71.59 -0.12 -23.71
C LYS A 40 -71.10 0.77 -24.84
N GLU A 41 -70.27 0.22 -25.72
CA GLU A 41 -69.69 0.95 -26.85
C GLU A 41 -70.78 1.44 -27.83
N ASP A 42 -71.83 0.66 -28.01
CA ASP A 42 -73.00 1.03 -28.82
C ASP A 42 -73.91 2.04 -28.11
N SER A 43 -74.12 1.92 -26.80
CA SER A 43 -74.90 2.87 -26.00
C SER A 43 -74.19 4.21 -25.78
N ILE A 44 -72.86 4.27 -25.76
CA ILE A 44 -72.09 5.53 -25.72
C ILE A 44 -72.34 6.38 -26.98
N LYS A 45 -72.68 5.75 -28.12
CA LYS A 45 -73.02 6.45 -29.36
C LYS A 45 -74.43 7.06 -29.35
N HIS A 46 -75.33 6.59 -28.48
CA HIS A 46 -76.72 7.05 -28.38
C HIS A 46 -77.04 7.50 -26.95
N ILE A 47 -76.99 8.82 -26.71
CA ILE A 47 -77.01 9.51 -25.39
C ILE A 47 -78.27 9.23 -24.51
N TYR A 48 -79.26 8.45 -24.96
CA TYR A 48 -80.55 8.32 -24.29
C TYR A 48 -80.64 7.29 -23.13
N GLU A 49 -79.61 6.49 -22.84
CA GLU A 49 -79.63 5.52 -21.72
C GLU A 49 -78.46 5.68 -20.74
N ILE A 50 -78.39 6.84 -20.08
CA ILE A 50 -77.33 7.15 -19.09
C ILE A 50 -77.30 6.13 -17.93
N ASN A 51 -78.44 5.57 -17.53
CA ASN A 51 -78.53 4.61 -16.42
C ASN A 51 -77.87 3.25 -16.76
N SER A 52 -78.01 2.78 -18.00
CA SER A 52 -77.41 1.50 -18.42
C SER A 52 -75.89 1.63 -18.58
N VAL A 53 -75.40 2.75 -19.11
CA VAL A 53 -73.96 3.05 -19.23
C VAL A 53 -73.30 3.22 -17.86
N VAL A 54 -73.94 3.90 -16.91
CA VAL A 54 -73.39 4.08 -15.56
C VAL A 54 -73.26 2.73 -14.83
N ARG A 55 -74.25 1.84 -14.95
CA ARG A 55 -74.17 0.48 -14.38
C ARG A 55 -73.06 -0.33 -15.03
N MET A 56 -72.88 -0.20 -16.34
CA MET A 56 -71.80 -0.87 -17.06
C MET A 56 -70.40 -0.44 -16.58
N SER A 57 -70.19 0.87 -16.44
CA SER A 57 -68.92 1.43 -15.95
C SER A 57 -68.63 1.03 -14.49
N LEU A 58 -69.67 0.89 -13.66
CA LEU A 58 -69.52 0.38 -12.30
C LEU A 58 -69.11 -1.10 -12.29
N ILE A 59 -69.66 -1.92 -13.19
CA ILE A 59 -69.27 -3.32 -13.35
C ILE A 59 -67.79 -3.43 -13.74
N GLU A 60 -67.35 -2.65 -14.74
CA GLU A 60 -65.94 -2.62 -15.18
C GLU A 60 -65.00 -2.17 -14.07
N MET A 61 -65.38 -1.15 -13.29
CA MET A 61 -64.54 -0.68 -12.18
C MET A 61 -64.37 -1.75 -11.09
N GLN A 62 -65.43 -2.53 -10.82
CA GLN A 62 -65.33 -3.66 -9.89
C GLN A 62 -64.50 -4.81 -10.47
N PHE A 63 -64.56 -5.03 -11.77
CA PHE A 63 -63.73 -6.02 -12.47
C PHE A 63 -62.24 -5.65 -12.40
N ILE A 64 -61.89 -4.42 -12.78
CA ILE A 64 -60.50 -3.90 -12.72
C ILE A 64 -59.97 -3.98 -11.29
N LYS A 65 -60.77 -3.59 -10.30
CA LYS A 65 -60.39 -3.68 -8.89
C LYS A 65 -60.10 -5.12 -8.46
N LYS A 66 -60.91 -6.08 -8.90
CA LYS A 66 -60.73 -7.51 -8.61
C LYS A 66 -59.44 -8.03 -9.24
N GLU A 67 -59.20 -7.71 -10.50
CA GLU A 67 -58.03 -8.19 -11.23
C GLU A 67 -56.73 -7.60 -10.66
N LEU A 68 -56.73 -6.30 -10.31
CA LEU A 68 -55.61 -5.64 -9.65
C LEU A 68 -55.34 -6.23 -8.27
N MET A 69 -56.38 -6.53 -7.47
CA MET A 69 -56.21 -7.19 -6.18
C MET A 69 -55.62 -8.59 -6.32
N ASN A 70 -56.02 -9.34 -7.35
CA ASN A 70 -55.45 -10.65 -7.65
C ASN A 70 -53.98 -10.56 -8.09
N ALA A 71 -53.65 -9.58 -8.94
CA ALA A 71 -52.28 -9.32 -9.36
C ALA A 71 -51.39 -8.84 -8.21
N MET A 72 -51.92 -8.01 -7.30
CA MET A 72 -51.22 -7.56 -6.11
C MET A 72 -50.92 -8.72 -5.17
N TYR A 73 -51.86 -9.66 -5.00
CA TYR A 73 -51.64 -10.85 -4.20
C TYR A 73 -50.54 -11.74 -4.80
N ALA A 74 -50.52 -11.90 -6.13
CA ALA A 74 -49.44 -12.60 -6.82
C ALA A 74 -48.09 -11.85 -6.71
N MET A 75 -48.09 -10.51 -6.72
CA MET A 75 -46.89 -9.71 -6.49
C MET A 75 -46.37 -9.84 -5.06
N ASP A 76 -47.24 -9.87 -4.06
CA ASP A 76 -46.84 -10.05 -2.65
C ASP A 76 -46.15 -11.42 -2.45
N GLU A 77 -46.66 -12.47 -3.09
CA GLU A 77 -46.05 -13.81 -3.04
C GLU A 77 -44.69 -13.85 -3.76
N LEU A 78 -44.57 -13.20 -4.92
CA LEU A 78 -43.29 -13.08 -5.63
C LEU A 78 -42.29 -12.18 -4.89
N MET A 79 -42.75 -11.11 -4.26
CA MET A 79 -41.92 -10.18 -3.50
C MET A 79 -41.40 -10.83 -2.22
N SER A 80 -42.22 -11.65 -1.54
CA SER A 80 -41.78 -12.48 -0.42
C SER A 80 -40.69 -13.47 -0.84
N SER A 81 -40.81 -14.10 -2.02
CA SER A 81 -39.78 -15.02 -2.52
C SER A 81 -38.47 -14.33 -2.93
N ASN A 82 -38.52 -13.04 -3.31
CA ASN A 82 -37.39 -12.24 -3.75
C ASN A 82 -36.76 -11.37 -2.65
N GLU A 83 -37.29 -11.40 -1.43
CA GLU A 83 -36.81 -10.59 -0.32
C GLU A 83 -35.31 -10.84 -0.03
N ILE A 84 -34.86 -12.09 -0.18
CA ILE A 84 -33.45 -12.46 -0.03
C ILE A 84 -32.57 -11.80 -1.11
N ASN A 85 -33.04 -11.75 -2.36
CA ASN A 85 -32.28 -11.15 -3.46
C ASN A 85 -32.22 -9.62 -3.33
N ILE A 86 -33.32 -9.00 -2.91
CA ILE A 86 -33.40 -7.55 -2.66
C ILE A 86 -32.50 -7.16 -1.47
N ASN A 87 -32.52 -7.94 -0.38
CA ASN A 87 -31.64 -7.72 0.77
C ASN A 87 -30.16 -7.97 0.43
N LEU A 88 -29.86 -8.96 -0.42
CA LEU A 88 -28.49 -9.19 -0.87
C LEU A 88 -27.99 -8.06 -1.80
N ALA A 89 -28.86 -7.54 -2.67
CA ALA A 89 -28.57 -6.43 -3.55
C ALA A 89 -28.29 -5.13 -2.79
N SER A 90 -28.91 -4.93 -1.62
CA SER A 90 -28.67 -3.76 -0.77
C SER A 90 -27.39 -3.86 0.07
N VAL A 91 -26.99 -5.06 0.49
CA VAL A 91 -25.77 -5.30 1.27
C VAL A 91 -24.50 -5.25 0.39
N THR A 92 -24.59 -5.67 -0.87
CA THR A 92 -23.43 -5.79 -1.78
C THR A 92 -22.66 -4.47 -1.97
N PRO A 93 -23.29 -3.31 -2.23
CA PRO A 93 -22.58 -2.04 -2.37
C PRO A 93 -21.87 -1.62 -1.08
N ALA A 94 -22.47 -1.89 0.09
CA ALA A 94 -21.89 -1.52 1.38
C ALA A 94 -20.59 -2.28 1.67
N VAL A 95 -20.55 -3.59 1.36
CA VAL A 95 -19.35 -4.42 1.51
C VAL A 95 -18.24 -3.95 0.58
N LEU A 96 -18.59 -3.60 -0.67
CA LEU A 96 -17.63 -3.14 -1.67
C LEU A 96 -17.00 -1.79 -1.26
N LEU A 97 -17.80 -0.87 -0.74
CA LEU A 97 -17.32 0.41 -0.19
C LEU A 97 -16.42 0.23 1.04
N LEU A 98 -16.79 -0.64 1.98
CA LEU A 98 -15.98 -0.95 3.16
C LEU A 98 -14.63 -1.57 2.79
N TYR A 99 -14.62 -2.49 1.82
CA TYR A 99 -13.39 -3.09 1.32
C TYR A 99 -12.50 -2.07 0.62
N GLY A 100 -13.08 -1.24 -0.25
CA GLY A 100 -12.38 -0.16 -0.94
C GLY A 100 -11.77 0.86 0.02
N ALA A 101 -12.55 1.32 1.00
CA ALA A 101 -12.09 2.28 2.02
C ALA A 101 -10.93 1.72 2.85
N ASN A 102 -11.00 0.46 3.28
CA ASN A 102 -9.92 -0.16 4.02
C ASN A 102 -8.64 -0.31 3.17
N HIS A 103 -8.77 -0.56 1.87
CA HIS A 103 -7.63 -0.69 0.98
C HIS A 103 -6.95 0.67 0.73
N THR A 104 -7.74 1.69 0.40
CA THR A 104 -7.22 3.05 0.17
C THR A 104 -6.66 3.67 1.44
N PHE A 105 -7.30 3.46 2.60
CA PHE A 105 -6.81 3.95 3.88
C PHE A 105 -5.47 3.31 4.25
N LYS A 106 -5.28 2.00 4.07
CA LYS A 106 -3.98 1.35 4.30
C LYS A 106 -2.92 1.90 3.36
N PHE A 107 -3.22 2.02 2.07
CA PHE A 107 -2.28 2.58 1.09
C PHE A 107 -1.88 4.01 1.46
N LEU A 108 -2.86 4.86 1.78
CA LEU A 108 -2.64 6.25 2.15
C LEU A 108 -1.91 6.36 3.49
N TYR A 109 -2.24 5.56 4.49
CA TYR A 109 -1.54 5.49 5.77
C TYR A 109 -0.07 5.09 5.57
N TYR A 110 0.19 4.06 4.75
CA TYR A 110 1.55 3.65 4.41
C TYR A 110 2.29 4.64 3.50
N ALA A 111 1.58 5.46 2.72
CA ALA A 111 2.18 6.50 1.91
C ALA A 111 2.50 7.74 2.75
N LEU A 112 1.53 8.26 3.53
CA LEU A 112 1.65 9.48 4.33
C LEU A 112 2.55 9.29 5.56
N LEU A 113 2.29 8.31 6.44
CA LEU A 113 3.05 8.19 7.69
C LEU A 113 4.47 7.66 7.48
N LYS A 114 4.73 6.94 6.39
CA LYS A 114 6.07 6.47 6.05
C LYS A 114 6.87 7.48 5.22
N LEU A 115 6.27 8.60 4.83
CA LEU A 115 6.93 9.72 4.15
C LEU A 115 7.84 10.53 5.08
N GLY A 116 7.70 10.38 6.40
CA GLY A 116 8.44 11.20 7.39
C GLY A 116 9.92 10.85 7.60
N LYS A 117 10.41 9.71 7.08
CA LYS A 117 11.86 9.45 6.96
C LYS A 117 12.21 9.49 5.49
N SER A 118 12.89 10.54 5.03
CA SER A 118 13.28 10.64 3.62
C SER A 118 14.17 9.44 3.26
N ARG A 119 14.07 8.95 2.02
CA ARG A 119 15.02 7.94 1.51
C ARG A 119 16.45 8.44 1.69
N GLU A 120 16.63 9.75 1.57
CA GLU A 120 17.90 10.45 1.74
C GLU A 120 18.43 10.35 3.17
N GLU A 121 17.59 10.51 4.20
CA GLU A 121 18.02 10.37 5.61
C GLU A 121 18.51 8.95 5.91
N THR A 122 17.85 7.94 5.31
CA THR A 122 18.28 6.55 5.46
C THR A 122 19.61 6.29 4.76
N TYR A 123 19.80 6.85 3.56
CA TYR A 123 21.06 6.75 2.83
C TYR A 123 22.18 7.55 3.50
N ALA A 124 21.88 8.72 4.06
CA ALA A 124 22.81 9.53 4.84
C ALA A 124 23.25 8.78 6.09
N SER A 125 22.31 8.20 6.85
CA SER A 125 22.63 7.38 8.02
C SER A 125 23.54 6.20 7.64
N PHE A 126 23.23 5.50 6.56
CA PHE A 126 24.05 4.38 6.09
C PHE A 126 25.45 4.82 5.62
N ARG A 127 25.55 5.97 4.95
CA ARG A 127 26.84 6.56 4.54
C ARG A 127 27.69 6.97 5.73
N LEU A 128 27.09 7.55 6.77
CA LEU A 128 27.80 7.95 7.98
C LEU A 128 28.44 6.74 8.66
N VAL A 129 27.68 5.65 8.82
CA VAL A 129 28.20 4.41 9.41
C VAL A 129 29.32 3.80 8.54
N LEU A 130 29.20 3.84 7.21
CA LEU A 130 30.30 3.43 6.33
C LEU A 130 31.52 4.35 6.45
N LEU A 131 31.35 5.67 6.58
CA LEU A 131 32.46 6.60 6.77
C LEU A 131 33.16 6.34 8.11
N ASP A 132 32.41 6.04 9.16
CA ASP A 132 32.99 5.69 10.47
C ASP A 132 33.81 4.40 10.41
N MET A 133 33.35 3.38 9.68
CA MET A 133 34.17 2.19 9.38
C MET A 133 35.45 2.56 8.62
N GLU A 134 35.34 3.43 7.62
CA GLU A 134 36.47 3.85 6.78
C GLU A 134 37.51 4.57 7.63
N ARG A 135 37.05 5.50 8.47
CA ARG A 135 37.89 6.27 9.39
C ARG A 135 38.59 5.36 10.39
N LEU A 136 37.89 4.37 10.93
CA LEU A 136 38.48 3.40 11.85
C LEU A 136 39.59 2.59 11.18
N LEU A 137 39.36 2.12 9.95
CA LEU A 137 40.37 1.40 9.16
C LEU A 137 41.54 2.29 8.74
N LEU A 138 41.27 3.54 8.35
CA LEU A 138 42.29 4.51 7.93
C LEU A 138 43.19 4.94 9.09
N MET A 139 42.62 5.28 10.25
CA MET A 139 43.38 5.65 11.46
C MET A 139 44.29 4.51 11.94
N ARG A 140 43.96 3.25 11.61
CA ARG A 140 44.80 2.09 11.90
C ARG A 140 45.86 1.84 10.83
N SER A 141 45.55 2.09 9.56
CA SER A 141 46.50 1.93 8.44
C SER A 141 47.59 3.01 8.41
N ASN A 142 47.28 4.22 8.86
CA ASN A 142 48.22 5.33 8.94
C ASN A 142 47.93 6.17 10.20
N PRO A 143 48.49 5.80 11.37
CA PRO A 143 48.30 6.58 12.57
C PRO A 143 48.89 7.98 12.35
N PRO A 144 48.16 9.07 12.70
CA PRO A 144 48.72 10.41 12.60
C PRO A 144 50.01 10.48 13.42
N LEU A 145 51.06 11.08 12.86
CA LEU A 145 52.29 11.33 13.59
C LEU A 145 51.93 12.04 14.90
N ALA A 146 52.43 11.52 16.02
CA ALA A 146 52.23 12.15 17.31
C ALA A 146 52.64 13.63 17.18
N PRO A 147 51.83 14.58 17.71
CA PRO A 147 52.21 15.98 17.68
C PRO A 147 53.60 16.10 18.31
N PRO A 148 54.51 16.93 17.75
CA PRO A 148 55.81 17.13 18.34
C PRO A 148 55.61 17.48 19.82
N PRO A 149 56.39 16.88 20.74
CA PRO A 149 56.19 17.09 22.16
C PRO A 149 56.20 18.59 22.44
N LEU A 150 55.14 19.07 23.09
CA LEU A 150 55.02 20.45 23.52
C LEU A 150 56.19 20.74 24.46
N THR A 151 57.21 21.47 23.98
CA THR A 151 58.34 21.95 24.76
C THR A 151 57.84 23.02 25.74
N TRP A 152 57.29 22.59 26.87
CA TRP A 152 56.93 23.46 27.97
C TRP A 152 58.20 23.89 28.70
N GLY A 153 58.71 25.08 28.36
CA GLY A 153 59.57 25.89 29.23
C GLY A 153 61.05 25.55 29.25
N GLU A 154 61.81 26.01 28.26
CA GLU A 154 63.22 26.35 28.45
C GLU A 154 63.41 27.87 28.31
N SER A 155 63.15 28.58 29.39
CA SER A 155 63.65 29.94 29.57
C SER A 155 64.96 29.92 30.35
N SER A 156 66.03 30.24 29.61
CA SER A 156 67.12 31.12 30.05
C SER A 156 68.10 30.60 31.11
N LYS A 157 69.24 30.05 30.65
CA LYS A 157 70.58 30.39 31.18
C LYS A 157 71.67 30.36 30.08
N LYS A 158 71.90 31.54 29.50
CA LYS A 158 73.19 32.19 29.25
C LYS A 158 74.42 31.36 28.79
N ASN A 159 74.90 31.79 27.61
CA ASN A 159 76.29 32.19 27.28
C ASN A 159 77.24 31.21 26.57
N LEU A 160 77.59 31.63 25.34
CA LEU A 160 78.95 31.74 24.77
C LEU A 160 79.74 30.43 24.54
N LEU A 161 79.77 29.95 23.29
CA LEU A 161 80.97 29.99 22.41
C LEU A 161 80.72 29.31 21.04
N SER A 162 80.95 30.07 19.97
CA SER A 162 81.64 29.70 18.72
C SER A 162 81.43 28.35 18.01
N SER A 163 80.90 28.48 16.78
CA SER A 163 81.30 27.83 15.51
C SER A 163 80.98 26.35 15.21
N PRO A 164 80.82 26.00 13.90
CA PRO A 164 80.13 24.81 13.44
C PRO A 164 81.09 23.64 13.21
N HIS A 165 80.71 22.45 13.67
CA HIS A 165 81.29 21.20 13.16
C HIS A 165 80.21 20.15 12.89
N PHE A 166 80.09 19.86 11.60
CA PHE A 166 79.66 18.59 11.02
C PHE A 166 80.24 17.41 11.81
N GLY A 167 79.37 16.52 12.28
CA GLY A 167 79.73 15.23 12.87
C GLY A 167 78.45 14.44 13.18
N PRO A 168 78.31 13.19 12.70
CA PRO A 168 77.03 12.50 12.67
C PRO A 168 76.68 11.98 14.06
N MET A 169 75.53 12.43 14.59
CA MET A 169 74.97 11.83 15.79
C MET A 169 74.23 10.57 15.36
N ILE A 170 74.86 9.43 15.64
CA ILE A 170 74.24 8.12 15.65
C ILE A 170 73.09 8.21 16.66
N VAL A 171 71.89 8.48 16.15
CA VAL A 171 70.64 8.24 16.86
C VAL A 171 70.34 6.77 16.59
N ASP A 172 70.37 5.96 17.65
CA ASP A 172 69.87 4.60 17.68
C ASP A 172 68.40 4.62 17.22
N ASP A 173 68.20 4.46 15.90
CA ASP A 173 66.91 4.21 15.31
C ASP A 173 66.61 2.72 15.43
N SER A 174 66.41 2.27 16.67
CA SER A 174 65.73 1.01 16.98
C SER A 174 64.21 1.22 16.98
N SER A 175 63.69 1.95 16.00
CA SER A 175 62.28 1.88 15.62
C SER A 175 62.20 1.22 14.25
N THR A 176 62.38 -0.09 14.31
CA THR A 176 61.89 -1.11 13.39
C THR A 176 61.19 -0.53 12.17
N ARG A 177 62.00 -0.26 11.15
CA ARG A 177 61.59 -0.16 9.76
C ARG A 177 60.92 -1.48 9.40
N ALA A 178 59.63 -1.61 9.71
CA ALA A 178 58.77 -2.73 9.33
C ALA A 178 58.50 -2.62 7.82
N ASN A 179 59.57 -2.82 7.06
CA ASN A 179 59.55 -3.10 5.65
C ASN A 179 59.29 -4.60 5.52
N ASN A 180 58.05 -4.98 5.81
CA ASN A 180 57.51 -6.29 5.50
C ASN A 180 56.04 -6.06 5.18
N GLY A 181 55.51 -6.79 4.21
CA GLY A 181 54.07 -6.87 3.94
C GLY A 181 53.33 -7.53 5.10
N ASP A 182 53.41 -6.92 6.28
CA ASP A 182 52.69 -7.34 7.47
C ASP A 182 51.23 -7.07 7.19
N VAL A 183 50.51 -8.17 7.01
CA VAL A 183 49.06 -8.24 7.05
C VAL A 183 48.67 -7.65 8.40
N THR A 184 48.40 -6.34 8.42
CA THR A 184 47.91 -5.65 9.62
C THR A 184 46.52 -6.19 9.87
N VAL A 185 46.42 -7.13 10.81
CA VAL A 185 45.15 -7.64 11.33
C VAL A 185 44.66 -6.64 12.37
N LEU A 186 43.35 -6.33 12.37
CA LEU A 186 42.75 -5.47 13.38
C LEU A 186 43.01 -6.04 14.78
N LYS A 187 43.24 -5.15 15.75
CA LYS A 187 43.24 -5.55 17.16
C LYS A 187 41.84 -6.03 17.55
N SER A 188 41.73 -6.86 18.59
CA SER A 188 40.46 -7.38 19.12
C SER A 188 39.42 -6.27 19.38
N ASP A 189 39.88 -5.13 19.88
CA ASP A 189 39.02 -4.02 20.27
C ASP A 189 38.48 -3.28 19.05
N ASP A 190 39.35 -3.05 18.05
CA ASP A 190 39.00 -2.43 16.77
C ASP A 190 38.07 -3.34 15.96
N LEU A 191 38.29 -4.66 16.03
CA LEU A 191 37.43 -5.67 15.40
C LEU A 191 36.03 -5.64 16.01
N GLY A 192 35.91 -5.50 17.33
CA GLY A 192 34.63 -5.35 18.02
C GLY A 192 33.87 -4.10 17.57
N MET A 193 34.58 -2.99 17.43
CA MET A 193 34.01 -1.73 16.93
C MET A 193 33.58 -1.83 15.47
N LEU A 194 34.39 -2.46 14.62
CA LEU A 194 34.03 -2.75 13.22
C LEU A 194 32.78 -3.63 13.14
N MET A 195 32.69 -4.68 13.95
CA MET A 195 31.51 -5.55 14.02
C MET A 195 30.25 -4.79 14.43
N LEU A 196 30.37 -3.85 15.37
CA LEU A 196 29.26 -3.02 15.81
C LEU A 196 28.73 -2.14 14.67
N HIS A 197 29.62 -1.48 13.93
CA HIS A 197 29.23 -0.70 12.75
C HIS A 197 28.62 -1.59 11.66
N ILE A 198 29.12 -2.82 11.46
CA ILE A 198 28.57 -3.76 10.47
C ILE A 198 27.17 -4.19 10.87
N HIS A 199 26.95 -4.47 12.15
CA HIS A 199 25.64 -4.77 12.69
C HIS A 199 24.67 -3.59 12.52
N GLU A 200 25.13 -2.36 12.74
CA GLU A 200 24.34 -1.15 12.53
C GLU A 200 23.94 -0.99 11.05
N CYS A 201 24.88 -1.14 10.12
CA CYS A 201 24.62 -1.17 8.67
C CYS A 201 23.58 -2.23 8.29
N ARG A 202 23.71 -3.46 8.80
CA ARG A 202 22.73 -4.55 8.59
C ARG A 202 21.37 -4.16 9.16
N THR A 203 21.32 -3.57 10.35
CA THR A 203 20.07 -3.14 11.00
C THR A 203 19.36 -2.05 10.19
N ILE A 204 20.09 -1.07 9.68
CA ILE A 204 19.55 -0.01 8.81
C ILE A 204 18.98 -0.62 7.51
N LEU A 205 19.69 -1.57 6.90
CA LEU A 205 19.28 -2.28 5.70
C LEU A 205 18.00 -3.12 5.92
N TRP A 206 17.96 -3.91 6.99
CA TRP A 206 16.82 -4.76 7.34
C TRP A 206 15.57 -3.96 7.71
N ARG A 207 15.72 -2.91 8.55
CA ARG A 207 14.61 -2.04 8.97
C ARG A 207 13.97 -1.32 7.78
N ASN A 208 14.76 -1.00 6.75
CA ASN A 208 14.33 -0.28 5.56
C ASN A 208 14.25 -1.15 4.30
N ARG A 209 14.13 -2.48 4.42
CA ARG A 209 14.12 -3.43 3.28
C ARG A 209 13.13 -3.14 2.16
N LYS A 210 12.02 -2.43 2.46
CA LYS A 210 11.01 -2.04 1.46
C LYS A 210 11.45 -0.88 0.56
N ARG A 211 12.51 -0.15 0.92
CA ARG A 211 13.01 1.05 0.21
C ARG A 211 14.17 0.73 -0.75
N PHE A 212 14.78 -0.45 -0.63
CA PHE A 212 15.88 -0.93 -1.45
C PHE A 212 15.41 -2.05 -2.39
N THR A 213 16.05 -2.15 -3.55
CA THR A 213 15.85 -3.28 -4.47
C THR A 213 16.39 -4.56 -3.82
N ARG A 214 15.69 -5.70 -4.00
CA ARG A 214 16.12 -6.99 -3.41
C ARG A 214 17.54 -7.40 -3.81
N GLN A 215 17.97 -7.07 -5.03
CA GLN A 215 19.33 -7.30 -5.51
C GLN A 215 20.35 -6.50 -4.69
N ILE A 216 20.16 -5.18 -4.57
CA ILE A 216 21.03 -4.31 -3.77
C ILE A 216 21.16 -4.78 -2.32
N ILE A 217 20.06 -5.24 -1.69
CA ILE A 217 20.12 -5.76 -0.32
C ILE A 217 21.04 -6.98 -0.23
N ARG A 218 20.91 -7.91 -1.18
CA ARG A 218 21.73 -9.12 -1.22
C ARG A 218 23.20 -8.77 -1.44
N ASP A 219 23.48 -7.93 -2.42
CA ASP A 219 24.83 -7.57 -2.82
C ASP A 219 25.52 -6.77 -1.68
N VAL A 220 24.83 -5.82 -1.04
CA VAL A 220 25.35 -5.08 0.13
C VAL A 220 25.56 -6.02 1.32
N SER A 221 24.65 -6.98 1.54
CA SER A 221 24.81 -7.95 2.64
C SER A 221 26.00 -8.88 2.44
N GLU A 222 26.32 -9.20 1.17
CA GLU A 222 27.49 -9.97 0.79
C GLU A 222 28.77 -9.17 0.97
N ASP A 223 28.80 -7.90 0.57
CA ASP A 223 29.97 -7.04 0.82
C ASP A 223 30.21 -6.83 2.32
N LEU A 224 29.15 -6.71 3.13
CA LEU A 224 29.25 -6.58 4.59
C LEU A 224 29.69 -7.88 5.27
N SER A 225 29.36 -9.07 4.74
CA SER A 225 29.87 -10.34 5.25
C SER A 225 31.32 -10.61 4.83
N GLU A 226 31.72 -10.15 3.64
CA GLU A 226 33.13 -10.12 3.22
C GLU A 226 33.94 -9.20 4.13
N LEU A 227 33.45 -8.00 4.44
CA LEU A 227 34.11 -7.06 5.35
C LEU A 227 34.28 -7.62 6.76
N ALA A 228 33.30 -8.42 7.22
CA ALA A 228 33.32 -9.08 8.52
C ALA A 228 34.28 -10.28 8.62
N GLY A 229 34.85 -10.72 7.50
CA GLY A 229 35.72 -11.89 7.47
C GLY A 229 34.99 -13.23 7.66
N GLU A 230 33.68 -13.27 7.40
CA GLU A 230 32.90 -14.52 7.44
C GLU A 230 33.38 -15.54 6.38
N ARG A 231 34.12 -15.09 5.36
CA ARG A 231 34.74 -15.92 4.30
C ARG A 231 36.24 -16.19 4.50
N GLY A 232 36.86 -15.72 5.60
CA GLY A 232 38.28 -15.92 5.90
C GLY A 232 38.93 -14.69 6.57
N PRO A 233 40.18 -14.80 7.04
CA PRO A 233 40.90 -13.67 7.63
C PRO A 233 41.16 -12.59 6.58
N VAL A 234 40.70 -11.36 6.85
CA VAL A 234 40.81 -10.21 5.93
C VAL A 234 41.78 -9.18 6.50
N SER A 235 42.68 -8.68 5.67
CA SER A 235 43.61 -7.60 6.06
C SER A 235 42.93 -6.23 6.06
N VAL A 236 43.44 -5.26 6.83
CA VAL A 236 42.94 -3.86 6.81
C VAL A 236 42.89 -3.31 5.38
N GLN A 237 43.91 -3.60 4.57
CA GLN A 237 44.01 -3.13 3.19
C GLN A 237 42.94 -3.77 2.29
N GLN A 238 42.64 -5.06 2.48
CA GLN A 238 41.55 -5.73 1.78
C GLN A 238 40.19 -5.17 2.22
N GLN A 239 40.00 -4.88 3.50
CA GLN A 239 38.78 -4.25 4.02
C GLN A 239 38.56 -2.86 3.40
N LEU A 240 39.61 -2.04 3.29
CA LEU A 240 39.55 -0.74 2.60
C LEU A 240 39.24 -0.89 1.10
N GLN A 241 39.77 -1.91 0.43
CA GLN A 241 39.45 -2.19 -0.97
C GLN A 241 37.98 -2.60 -1.17
N ILE A 242 37.43 -3.43 -0.27
CA ILE A 242 36.02 -3.81 -0.27
C ILE A 242 35.14 -2.57 -0.09
N MET A 243 35.49 -1.68 0.85
CA MET A 243 34.77 -0.43 1.05
C MET A 243 34.84 0.50 -0.17
N ALA A 244 36.01 0.65 -0.78
CA ALA A 244 36.19 1.42 -2.01
C ALA A 244 35.41 0.82 -3.19
N ARG A 245 35.21 -0.51 -3.22
CA ARG A 245 34.33 -1.19 -4.18
C ARG A 245 32.87 -0.85 -3.90
N MET A 246 32.41 -0.99 -2.66
CA MET A 246 31.03 -0.66 -2.27
C MET A 246 30.66 0.77 -2.67
N ALA A 247 31.51 1.75 -2.36
CA ALA A 247 31.27 3.16 -2.69
C ALA A 247 31.15 3.43 -4.21
N ARG A 248 31.84 2.64 -5.05
CA ARG A 248 31.76 2.74 -6.51
C ARG A 248 30.57 2.00 -7.09
N THR A 249 30.19 0.85 -6.53
CA THR A 249 29.09 0.01 -7.02
C THR A 249 27.73 0.63 -6.70
N TYR A 250 27.57 1.19 -5.50
CA TYR A 250 26.27 1.64 -5.04
C TYR A 250 26.00 3.11 -5.36
N PRO A 251 25.00 3.42 -6.23
CA PRO A 251 24.70 4.81 -6.60
C PRO A 251 24.16 5.62 -5.42
N PHE A 252 23.52 4.97 -4.45
CA PHE A 252 23.06 5.62 -3.22
C PHE A 252 24.19 5.96 -2.25
N LEU A 253 25.44 5.55 -2.50
CA LEU A 253 26.63 6.00 -1.77
C LEU A 253 27.34 7.16 -2.46
N LYS A 254 27.17 7.32 -3.78
CA LYS A 254 27.68 8.45 -4.54
C LYS A 254 26.93 9.72 -4.15
N VAL A 255 27.65 10.70 -3.61
CA VAL A 255 27.06 11.96 -3.13
C VAL A 255 26.62 12.79 -4.34
N VAL A 256 25.30 13.01 -4.48
CA VAL A 256 24.77 14.20 -5.16
C VAL A 256 24.48 15.20 -4.04
N SER A 257 25.35 16.20 -3.92
CA SER A 257 25.19 17.45 -3.16
C SER A 257 24.81 17.36 -1.67
N THR A 258 25.81 17.36 -0.77
CA THR A 258 25.93 18.25 0.41
C THR A 258 27.28 18.02 1.11
N GLY A 259 28.29 18.81 0.77
CA GLY A 259 29.37 19.22 1.69
C GLY A 259 30.54 18.29 2.03
N VAL A 260 30.42 16.95 1.97
CA VAL A 260 31.57 16.06 2.25
C VAL A 260 31.72 15.06 1.12
N ALA A 261 32.72 15.30 0.27
CA ALA A 261 33.08 14.37 -0.79
C ALA A 261 33.78 13.15 -0.17
N LEU A 262 33.19 11.97 -0.33
CA LEU A 262 33.91 10.69 -0.18
C LEU A 262 34.81 10.52 -1.41
N ASP A 263 35.94 11.22 -1.44
CA ASP A 263 36.97 11.04 -2.47
C ASP A 263 37.92 9.90 -2.08
N ILE A 264 37.38 8.68 -2.15
CA ILE A 264 38.10 7.43 -1.82
C ILE A 264 39.20 7.12 -2.86
N SER A 265 39.15 7.79 -4.02
CA SER A 265 40.14 7.67 -5.10
C SER A 265 41.51 8.25 -4.78
N ARG A 266 41.63 9.12 -3.75
CA ARG A 266 42.90 9.82 -3.46
C ARG A 266 43.88 9.06 -2.56
N PHE A 267 43.49 7.91 -2.00
CA PHE A 267 44.29 7.23 -0.97
C PHE A 267 44.72 5.80 -1.34
N VAL A 268 44.47 5.35 -2.57
CA VAL A 268 44.89 4.02 -3.08
C VAL A 268 46.01 4.18 -4.14
N GLN A 269 47.01 5.02 -3.86
CA GLN A 269 48.19 5.17 -4.72
C GLN A 269 49.46 4.74 -3.97
#